data_AF-A0A8H4XU31-F1
#
_entry.id   AF-A0A8H4XU31-F1
#
_cell.length_a   1.000
_cell.length_b   1.000
_cell.length_c   1.000
_cell.angle_alpha   90.00
_cell.angle_beta   90.00
_cell.angle_gamma   90.00
#
_symmetry.space_group_name_H-M   'P 1'
#
loop_
_entity.id
_entity.type
_entity.pdbx_description
1 polymer ?
#
loop_
_entity_poly.entity_id
_entity_poly.type
_entity_poly.pdbx_seq_one_letter_code
_entity_poly.pdbx_strand_id
1 'polypeptide(L)'
;MANNLGAVAQLLEASLDPRQNKQAEIALRQEEKKHGFSLYLLQITASADFPYNTRLASALCFKNLIRRSWVDEDGNHKLPQDEVVTIKRELINLMINVPGGIQTQLGEAVSVIADSDFWERWDTLVADLVSRLDPKNPVVNNGVLTVAHSIFRRWRPLFRSDDLFTEINHVLNTFSTPYLALLE
;
A
#
# COMPACT_ATOMS: atom_id res chain seq x y z
N MET A 1 -22.42 -5.30 -5.39
CA MET A 1 -21.11 -4.86 -4.88
C MET A 1 -21.25 -3.98 -3.63
N ALA A 2 -22.10 -2.95 -3.61
CA ALA A 2 -22.29 -2.07 -2.44
C ALA A 2 -22.68 -2.80 -1.12
N ASN A 3 -23.52 -3.85 -1.17
CA ASN A 3 -23.91 -4.60 0.04
C ASN A 3 -22.74 -5.31 0.74
N ASN A 4 -21.69 -5.71 0.01
CA ASN A 4 -20.55 -6.40 0.60
C ASN A 4 -19.57 -5.42 1.25
N LEU A 5 -19.43 -4.21 0.71
CA LEU A 5 -18.55 -3.17 1.27
C LEU A 5 -19.00 -2.78 2.69
N GLY A 6 -20.31 -2.55 2.87
CA GLY A 6 -20.89 -2.23 4.18
C GLY A 6 -20.74 -3.38 5.17
N ALA A 7 -20.91 -4.63 4.73
CA ALA A 7 -20.73 -5.80 5.58
C ALA A 7 -19.27 -5.95 6.06
N VAL A 8 -18.28 -5.77 5.17
CA VAL A 8 -16.86 -5.81 5.55
C VAL A 8 -16.52 -4.66 6.50
N ALA A 9 -17.05 -3.45 6.27
CA ALA A 9 -16.85 -2.31 7.17
C ALA A 9 -17.40 -2.58 8.58
N GLN A 10 -18.58 -3.19 8.69
CA GLN A 10 -19.16 -3.59 9.98
C GLN A 10 -18.31 -4.65 10.70
N LEU A 11 -17.76 -5.62 9.95
CA LEU A 11 -16.85 -6.62 10.53
C LEU A 11 -15.55 -5.96 11.01
N LEU A 12 -15.01 -5.00 10.26
CA LEU A 12 -13.83 -4.23 10.69
C LEU A 12 -14.13 -3.42 11.95
N GLU A 13 -15.30 -2.80 12.05
CA GLU A 13 -15.72 -2.08 13.26
C GLU A 13 -15.89 -3.02 14.46
N ALA A 14 -16.53 -4.16 14.27
CA ALA A 14 -16.66 -5.20 15.31
C ALA A 14 -15.29 -5.77 15.73
N SER A 15 -14.29 -5.75 14.84
CA SER A 15 -12.92 -6.17 15.18
C SER A 15 -12.23 -5.23 16.18
N LEU A 16 -12.71 -3.99 16.30
CA LEU A 16 -12.19 -3.01 17.26
C LEU A 16 -12.79 -3.18 18.66
N ASP A 17 -13.94 -3.85 18.81
CA ASP A 17 -14.53 -4.16 20.11
C ASP A 17 -13.89 -5.43 20.69
N PRO A 18 -13.23 -5.37 21.86
CA PRO A 18 -12.63 -6.54 22.51
C PRO A 18 -13.60 -7.72 22.73
N ARG A 19 -14.91 -7.45 22.85
CA ARG A 19 -15.93 -8.48 23.06
C ARG A 19 -16.24 -9.27 21.79
N GLN A 20 -16.12 -8.63 20.63
CA GLN A 20 -16.51 -9.18 19.33
C GLN A 20 -15.30 -9.48 18.44
N ASN A 21 -14.11 -8.99 18.79
CA ASN A 21 -12.90 -9.06 18.00
C ASN A 21 -12.62 -10.47 17.43
N LYS A 22 -12.66 -11.51 18.25
CA LYS A 22 -12.37 -12.88 17.79
C LYS A 22 -13.36 -13.37 16.74
N GLN A 23 -14.65 -13.12 16.95
CA GLN A 23 -15.69 -13.52 15.99
C GLN A 23 -15.59 -12.72 14.70
N ALA A 24 -15.34 -11.41 14.81
CA ALA A 24 -15.14 -10.53 13.67
C ALA A 24 -13.91 -10.93 12.84
N GLU A 25 -12.79 -11.26 13.48
CA GLU A 25 -11.60 -11.76 12.77
C GLU A 25 -11.87 -13.06 12.03
N ILE A 26 -12.56 -14.02 12.64
CA ILE A 26 -12.93 -15.27 11.97
C ILE A 26 -13.80 -15.00 10.74
N ALA A 27 -14.78 -14.10 10.86
CA ALA A 27 -15.63 -13.71 9.74
C ALA A 27 -14.83 -13.00 8.63
N LEU A 28 -13.91 -12.09 8.99
CA LEU A 28 -13.00 -11.43 8.03
C LEU A 28 -12.13 -12.44 7.29
N ARG A 29 -11.67 -13.52 7.95
CA ARG A 29 -10.95 -14.62 7.29
C ARG A 29 -11.78 -15.42 6.31
N GLN A 30 -13.09 -15.47 6.50
CA GLN A 30 -14.00 -16.09 5.54
C GLN A 30 -14.23 -15.17 4.34
N GLU A 31 -14.39 -13.87 4.57
CA GLU A 31 -14.49 -12.86 3.52
C GLU A 31 -13.20 -12.74 2.70
N GLU A 32 -12.03 -12.94 3.32
CA GLU A 32 -10.71 -12.95 2.67
C GLU A 32 -10.61 -13.97 1.52
N LYS A 33 -11.42 -15.04 1.55
CA LYS A 33 -11.45 -16.06 0.48
C LYS A 33 -12.27 -15.63 -0.75
N LYS A 34 -13.02 -14.53 -0.66
CA LYS A 34 -13.86 -14.04 -1.76
C LYS A 34 -13.06 -13.09 -2.67
N HIS A 35 -13.34 -13.16 -3.96
CA HIS A 35 -12.78 -12.24 -4.95
C HIS A 35 -13.12 -10.78 -4.63
N GLY A 36 -12.14 -9.89 -4.84
CA GLY A 36 -12.27 -8.45 -4.62
C GLY A 36 -12.16 -7.99 -3.17
N PHE A 37 -11.88 -8.89 -2.21
CA PHE A 37 -11.71 -8.51 -0.80
C PHE A 37 -10.60 -7.47 -0.60
N SER A 38 -9.47 -7.64 -1.31
CA SER A 38 -8.35 -6.70 -1.30
C SER A 38 -8.79 -5.29 -1.73
N LEU A 39 -9.62 -5.20 -2.77
CA LEU A 39 -10.14 -3.95 -3.32
C LEU A 39 -11.18 -3.31 -2.40
N TYR A 40 -12.03 -4.10 -1.73
CA TYR A 40 -12.95 -3.58 -0.73
C TYR A 40 -12.20 -2.93 0.44
N LEU A 41 -11.10 -3.53 0.89
CA LEU A 41 -10.27 -2.92 1.95
C LEU A 41 -9.68 -1.58 1.51
N LEU A 42 -9.18 -1.48 0.26
CA LEU A 42 -8.70 -0.21 -0.29
C LEU A 42 -9.81 0.83 -0.41
N GLN A 43 -11.01 0.44 -0.88
CA GLN A 43 -12.16 1.33 -0.99
C GLN A 43 -12.63 1.86 0.38
N ILE A 44 -12.72 1.00 1.40
CA ILE A 44 -13.07 1.41 2.77
C ILE A 44 -11.99 2.35 3.32
N THR A 45 -10.71 2.07 3.07
CA THR A 45 -9.61 2.94 3.50
C THR A 45 -9.69 4.33 2.85
N ALA A 46 -10.08 4.38 1.58
CA ALA A 46 -10.20 5.60 0.78
C ALA A 46 -11.42 6.45 1.14
N SER A 47 -12.56 5.82 1.42
CA SER A 47 -13.82 6.53 1.65
C SER A 47 -13.79 7.31 2.97
N ALA A 48 -14.07 8.61 2.87
CA ALA A 48 -14.23 9.50 4.02
C ALA A 48 -15.58 9.31 4.73
N ASP A 49 -16.49 8.49 4.18
CA ASP A 49 -17.80 8.20 4.77
C ASP A 49 -17.68 7.27 5.99
N PHE A 50 -16.57 6.53 6.09
CA PHE A 50 -16.29 5.65 7.22
C PHE A 50 -15.52 6.36 8.34
N PRO A 51 -15.78 6.01 9.63
CA PRO A 51 -15.01 6.51 10.75
C PRO A 51 -13.51 6.22 10.60
N TYR A 52 -12.67 7.11 11.13
CA TYR A 52 -11.20 6.98 11.05
C TYR A 52 -10.69 5.61 11.53
N ASN A 53 -11.22 5.10 12.65
CA ASN A 53 -10.77 3.83 13.20
C ASN A 53 -11.11 2.64 12.29
N THR A 54 -12.27 2.66 11.62
CA THR A 54 -12.66 1.64 10.64
C THR A 54 -11.76 1.68 9.42
N ARG A 55 -11.42 2.88 8.93
CA ARG A 55 -10.47 3.06 7.82
C ARG A 55 -9.07 2.56 8.20
N LEU A 56 -8.61 2.85 9.42
CA LEU A 56 -7.33 2.37 9.93
C LEU A 56 -7.32 0.84 10.10
N ALA A 57 -8.40 0.25 10.63
CA ALA A 57 -8.57 -1.21 10.70
C ALA A 57 -8.54 -1.84 9.30
N SER A 58 -9.16 -1.20 8.31
CA SER A 58 -9.13 -1.63 6.91
C SER A 58 -7.71 -1.65 6.37
N ALA A 59 -6.94 -0.57 6.58
CA ALA A 59 -5.54 -0.49 6.14
C ALA A 59 -4.64 -1.52 6.84
N LEU A 60 -4.86 -1.79 8.13
CA LEU A 60 -4.18 -2.85 8.88
C LEU A 60 -4.51 -4.24 8.32
N CYS A 61 -5.79 -4.50 8.06
CA CYS A 61 -6.24 -5.74 7.45
C CYS A 61 -5.62 -5.93 6.06
N PHE A 62 -5.59 -4.86 5.25
CA PHE A 62 -5.00 -4.85 3.91
C PHE A 62 -3.51 -5.17 3.97
N LYS A 63 -2.74 -4.48 4.82
CA LYS A 63 -1.32 -4.78 5.02
C LYS A 63 -1.10 -6.25 5.36
N ASN A 64 -1.87 -6.76 6.30
CA ASN A 64 -1.74 -8.13 6.77
C ASN A 64 -2.14 -9.14 5.69
N LEU A 65 -3.11 -8.82 4.83
CA LEU A 65 -3.49 -9.60 3.65
C LEU A 65 -2.34 -9.69 2.66
N ILE A 66 -1.78 -8.55 2.25
CA ILE A 66 -0.65 -8.46 1.31
C ILE A 66 0.54 -9.29 1.84
N ARG A 67 0.86 -9.16 3.13
CA ARG A 67 1.96 -9.93 3.74
C ARG A 67 1.80 -11.45 3.65
N ARG A 68 0.57 -11.98 3.60
CA ARG A 68 0.32 -13.43 3.54
C ARG A 68 0.07 -13.94 2.12
N SER A 69 -0.59 -13.11 1.33
CA SER A 69 -1.28 -13.51 0.10
C SER A 69 -0.83 -12.71 -1.11
N TRP A 70 0.30 -12.01 -1.07
CA TRP A 70 0.83 -11.34 -2.27
C TRP A 70 1.53 -12.32 -3.20
N VAL A 71 2.59 -12.98 -2.71
CA VAL A 71 3.36 -14.00 -3.47
C VAL A 71 3.41 -15.35 -2.75
N ASP A 72 3.56 -16.42 -3.50
CA ASP A 72 3.92 -17.75 -3.01
C ASP A 72 5.43 -17.94 -2.86
N GLU A 73 5.86 -19.15 -2.46
CA GLU A 73 7.28 -19.48 -2.26
C GLU A 73 8.07 -19.47 -3.57
N ASP A 74 7.39 -19.66 -4.72
CA ASP A 74 7.95 -19.62 -6.06
C ASP A 74 7.94 -18.21 -6.67
N GLY A 75 7.41 -17.22 -5.94
CA GLY A 75 7.30 -15.83 -6.37
C GLY A 75 6.15 -15.54 -7.33
N ASN A 76 5.15 -16.42 -7.47
CA ASN A 76 3.93 -16.16 -8.25
C ASN A 76 2.90 -15.39 -7.42
N HIS A 77 2.13 -14.52 -8.07
CA HIS A 77 1.06 -13.80 -7.39
C HIS A 77 -0.07 -14.75 -6.98
N LYS A 78 -0.46 -14.71 -5.70
CA LYS A 78 -1.60 -15.48 -5.17
C LYS A 78 -2.94 -14.77 -5.42
N LEU A 79 -2.91 -13.46 -5.65
CA LEU A 79 -4.09 -12.67 -6.02
C LEU A 79 -4.32 -12.71 -7.54
N PRO A 80 -5.59 -12.57 -7.98
CA PRO A 80 -5.89 -12.37 -9.40
C PRO A 80 -5.10 -11.20 -10.01
N GLN A 81 -4.65 -11.35 -11.25
CA GLN A 81 -3.81 -10.36 -11.92
C GLN A 81 -4.48 -8.98 -12.04
N ASP A 82 -5.78 -8.94 -12.24
CA ASP A 82 -6.59 -7.73 -12.29
C ASP A 82 -6.62 -7.00 -10.93
N GLU A 83 -6.69 -7.75 -9.82
CA GLU A 83 -6.57 -7.18 -8.47
C GLU A 83 -5.16 -6.63 -8.24
N VAL A 84 -4.10 -7.36 -8.62
CA VAL A 84 -2.70 -6.93 -8.48
C VAL A 84 -2.46 -5.61 -9.20
N VAL A 85 -2.87 -5.51 -10.46
CA VAL A 85 -2.70 -4.29 -11.27
C VAL A 85 -3.49 -3.13 -10.67
N THR A 86 -4.73 -3.37 -10.23
CA THR A 86 -5.57 -2.34 -9.61
C THR A 86 -4.95 -1.85 -8.31
N ILE A 87 -4.46 -2.76 -7.45
CA ILE A 87 -3.79 -2.41 -6.20
C ILE A 87 -2.59 -1.50 -6.49
N LYS A 88 -1.70 -1.90 -7.40
CA LYS A 88 -0.52 -1.10 -7.76
C LYS A 88 -0.89 0.31 -8.23
N ARG A 89 -1.92 0.44 -9.07
CA ARG A 89 -2.37 1.72 -9.62
C ARG A 89 -2.99 2.65 -8.56
N GLU A 90 -3.83 2.11 -7.69
CA GLU A 90 -4.59 2.94 -6.73
C GLU A 90 -3.81 3.24 -5.45
N LEU A 91 -2.89 2.36 -5.03
CA LEU A 91 -2.25 2.40 -3.71
C LEU A 91 -1.42 3.67 -3.50
N ILE A 92 -0.64 4.11 -4.50
CA ILE A 92 0.18 5.32 -4.39
C ILE A 92 -0.69 6.57 -4.24
N ASN A 93 -1.74 6.68 -5.07
CA ASN A 93 -2.67 7.80 -4.99
C ASN A 93 -3.41 7.82 -3.66
N LEU A 94 -3.81 6.65 -3.16
CA LEU A 94 -4.45 6.53 -1.87
C LEU A 94 -3.53 7.01 -0.74
N MET A 95 -2.27 6.58 -0.74
CA MET A 95 -1.30 6.96 0.30
C MET A 95 -1.06 8.47 0.39
N ILE A 96 -1.13 9.20 -0.72
CA ILE A 96 -0.95 10.65 -0.74
C ILE A 96 -2.16 11.38 -0.13
N ASN A 97 -3.35 10.79 -0.24
CA ASN A 97 -4.62 11.43 0.14
C ASN A 97 -5.17 11.00 1.51
N VAL A 98 -4.50 10.10 2.23
CA VAL A 98 -4.96 9.62 3.55
C VAL A 98 -4.16 10.24 4.70
N PRO A 99 -4.74 10.34 5.92
CA PRO A 99 -4.01 10.80 7.10
C PRO A 99 -2.79 9.93 7.44
N GLY A 100 -1.79 10.53 8.09
CA GLY A 100 -0.48 9.89 8.35
C GLY A 100 -0.53 8.53 9.06
N GLY A 101 -1.50 8.31 9.96
CA GLY A 101 -1.67 7.00 10.63
C GLY A 101 -2.05 5.88 9.66
N ILE A 102 -2.94 6.16 8.71
CA ILE A 102 -3.35 5.23 7.65
C ILE A 102 -2.22 5.09 6.62
N GLN A 103 -1.62 6.22 6.24
CA GLN A 103 -0.50 6.26 5.29
C GLN A 103 0.65 5.33 5.73
N THR A 104 0.97 5.30 7.03
CA THR A 104 2.01 4.44 7.59
C THR A 104 1.70 2.96 7.36
N GLN A 105 0.44 2.53 7.55
CA GLN A 105 0.05 1.13 7.34
C GLN A 105 0.09 0.74 5.87
N LEU A 106 -0.34 1.63 4.97
CA LEU A 106 -0.26 1.42 3.53
C LEU A 106 1.21 1.41 3.05
N GLY A 107 2.09 2.21 3.66
CA GLY A 107 3.52 2.23 3.35
C GLY A 107 4.20 0.91 3.64
N GLU A 108 3.86 0.27 4.77
CA GLU A 108 4.33 -1.09 5.05
C GLU A 108 3.80 -2.11 4.03
N ALA A 109 2.56 -1.97 3.56
CA ALA A 109 2.02 -2.84 2.51
C ALA A 109 2.77 -2.64 1.18
N VAL A 110 3.08 -1.39 0.80
CA VAL A 110 3.91 -1.10 -0.39
C VAL A 110 5.29 -1.70 -0.25
N SER A 111 5.94 -1.61 0.91
CA SER A 111 7.26 -2.22 1.12
C SER A 111 7.23 -3.72 0.83
N VAL A 112 6.20 -4.43 1.31
CA VAL A 112 6.03 -5.87 1.05
C VAL A 112 5.82 -6.17 -0.45
N ILE A 113 5.03 -5.35 -1.14
CA ILE A 113 4.82 -5.52 -2.59
C ILE A 113 6.15 -5.27 -3.33
N ALA A 114 6.86 -4.20 -2.97
CA ALA A 114 8.14 -3.84 -3.58
C ALA A 114 9.24 -4.90 -3.34
N ASP A 115 9.19 -5.65 -2.23
CA ASP A 115 10.14 -6.74 -1.95
C ASP A 115 10.08 -7.88 -2.96
N SER A 116 8.96 -8.05 -3.67
CA SER A 116 8.79 -9.10 -4.68
C SER A 116 8.67 -8.55 -6.11
N ASP A 117 8.09 -7.37 -6.27
CA ASP A 117 7.76 -6.85 -7.59
C ASP A 117 8.67 -5.73 -8.07
N PHE A 118 9.42 -5.07 -7.18
CA PHE A 118 10.31 -3.98 -7.58
C PHE A 118 11.70 -4.54 -7.94
N TRP A 119 12.30 -4.14 -9.06
CA TRP A 119 11.90 -3.08 -9.99
C TRP A 119 11.27 -3.58 -11.31
N GLU A 120 11.40 -4.87 -11.64
CA GLU A 120 11.02 -5.40 -12.96
C GLU A 120 9.50 -5.58 -13.17
N ARG A 121 8.76 -6.01 -12.13
CA ARG A 121 7.31 -6.26 -12.20
C ARG A 121 6.47 -5.05 -11.78
N TRP A 122 7.13 -3.97 -11.38
CA TRP A 122 6.50 -2.71 -11.01
C TRP A 122 7.45 -1.53 -11.29
N ASP A 123 7.85 -1.41 -12.56
CA ASP A 123 8.76 -0.40 -13.08
C ASP A 123 8.18 1.03 -13.01
N THR A 124 6.85 1.18 -13.09
CA THR A 124 6.21 2.50 -13.03
C THR A 124 6.25 3.16 -11.65
N LEU A 125 6.56 2.42 -10.57
CA LEU A 125 6.43 2.89 -9.19
C LEU A 125 7.15 4.24 -8.94
N VAL A 126 8.39 4.37 -9.40
CA VAL A 126 9.19 5.60 -9.20
C VAL A 126 8.67 6.74 -10.07
N ALA A 127 8.31 6.45 -11.33
CA ALA A 127 7.76 7.44 -12.23
C ALA A 127 6.41 7.98 -11.72
N ASP A 128 5.56 7.10 -11.18
CA ASP A 128 4.29 7.45 -10.56
C ASP A 128 4.50 8.39 -9.36
N LEU A 129 5.47 8.09 -8.48
CA LEU A 129 5.83 8.98 -7.37
C LEU A 129 6.30 10.35 -7.85
N VAL A 130 7.22 10.39 -8.83
CA VAL A 130 7.75 11.63 -9.38
C VAL A 130 6.64 12.46 -10.03
N SER A 131 5.71 11.82 -10.76
CA SER A 131 4.59 12.51 -11.43
C SER A 131 3.64 13.22 -10.46
N ARG A 132 3.68 12.85 -9.17
CA ARG A 132 2.85 13.42 -8.11
C ARG A 132 3.52 14.58 -7.37
N LEU A 133 4.80 14.83 -7.61
CA LEU A 133 5.50 15.99 -7.06
C LEU A 133 4.95 17.26 -7.72
N ASP A 134 4.58 18.23 -6.90
CA ASP A 134 4.07 19.53 -7.32
C ASP A 134 4.88 20.63 -6.62
N PRO A 135 5.69 21.41 -7.37
CA PRO A 135 6.50 22.50 -6.80
C PRO A 135 5.69 23.51 -5.98
N LYS A 136 4.38 23.62 -6.20
CA LYS A 136 3.50 24.58 -5.53
C LYS A 136 2.78 23.99 -4.31
N ASN A 137 2.89 22.68 -4.07
CA ASN A 137 2.14 21.99 -3.03
C ASN A 137 3.05 21.19 -2.08
N PRO A 138 3.60 21.84 -1.04
CA PRO A 138 4.49 21.17 -0.08
C PRO A 138 3.78 20.06 0.71
N VAL A 139 2.45 20.13 0.88
CA VAL A 139 1.68 19.09 1.58
C VAL A 139 1.68 17.80 0.78
N VAL A 140 1.40 17.88 -0.53
CA VAL A 140 1.46 16.73 -1.44
C VAL A 140 2.88 16.19 -1.53
N ASN A 141 3.88 17.06 -1.68
CA ASN A 141 5.29 16.65 -1.73
C ASN A 141 5.71 15.89 -0.48
N ASN A 142 5.36 16.37 0.72
CA ASN A 142 5.63 15.65 1.95
C ASN A 142 4.99 14.26 1.96
N GLY A 143 3.77 14.14 1.46
CA GLY A 143 3.09 12.85 1.28
C GLY A 143 3.87 11.91 0.37
N VAL A 144 4.23 12.38 -0.83
CA VAL A 144 5.00 11.61 -1.83
C VAL A 144 6.36 11.20 -1.28
N LEU A 145 7.11 12.12 -0.67
CA LEU A 145 8.42 11.86 -0.08
C LEU A 145 8.34 10.87 1.08
N THR A 146 7.25 10.89 1.86
CA THR A 146 7.00 9.90 2.92
C THR A 146 6.76 8.50 2.35
N VAL A 147 6.03 8.40 1.23
CA VAL A 147 5.84 7.14 0.51
C VAL A 147 7.18 6.63 -0.04
N ALA A 148 7.92 7.50 -0.74
CA ALA A 148 9.22 7.19 -1.30
C ALA A 148 10.20 6.72 -0.21
N HIS A 149 10.24 7.41 0.93
CA HIS A 149 11.05 7.00 2.08
C HIS A 149 10.68 5.60 2.59
N SER A 150 9.39 5.28 2.70
CA SER A 150 8.91 3.96 3.15
C SER A 150 9.37 2.82 2.23
N ILE A 151 9.54 3.10 0.94
CA ILE A 151 10.08 2.14 -0.04
C ILE A 151 11.60 2.06 0.11
N PHE A 152 12.31 3.18 -0.01
CA PHE A 152 13.77 3.22 -0.08
C PHE A 152 14.46 2.87 1.24
N ARG A 153 13.79 3.04 2.39
CA ARG A 153 14.36 2.67 3.70
C ARG A 153 14.69 1.17 3.80
N ARG A 154 14.08 0.32 2.96
CA ARG A 154 14.32 -1.13 2.92
C ARG A 154 15.77 -1.49 2.57
N TRP A 155 16.48 -0.60 1.88
CA TRP A 155 17.86 -0.82 1.49
C TRP A 155 18.86 -0.68 2.63
N ARG A 156 18.51 0.07 3.69
CA ARG A 156 19.41 0.36 4.83
C ARG A 156 20.02 -0.89 5.49
N PRO A 157 19.25 -1.95 5.79
CA PRO A 157 19.79 -3.17 6.39
C PRO A 157 20.42 -4.14 5.38
N LEU A 158 20.28 -3.92 4.06
CA LEU A 158 20.75 -4.88 3.05
C LEU A 158 22.26 -4.75 2.84
N PHE A 159 22.92 -5.89 2.65
CA PHE A 159 24.32 -5.90 2.23
C PHE A 159 24.43 -5.49 0.76
N ARG A 160 25.59 -4.92 0.40
CA ARG A 160 25.91 -4.58 -0.99
C ARG A 160 25.82 -5.83 -1.87
N SER A 161 25.06 -5.71 -2.96
CA SER A 161 25.02 -6.65 -4.08
C SER A 161 24.84 -5.88 -5.39
N ASP A 162 25.14 -6.52 -6.51
CA ASP A 162 24.95 -5.93 -7.84
C ASP A 162 23.46 -5.71 -8.14
N ASP A 163 22.59 -6.62 -7.70
CA ASP A 163 21.13 -6.50 -7.84
C ASP A 163 20.61 -5.25 -7.10
N LEU A 164 21.04 -5.05 -5.85
CA LEU A 164 20.66 -3.89 -5.05
C LEU A 164 21.14 -2.59 -5.70
N PHE A 165 22.36 -2.55 -6.24
CA PHE A 165 22.90 -1.36 -6.87
C PHE A 165 22.23 -1.07 -8.21
N THR A 166 21.85 -2.10 -8.96
CA THR A 166 21.06 -1.95 -10.20
C THR A 166 19.72 -1.29 -9.90
N GLU A 167 19.05 -1.75 -8.85
CA GLU A 167 17.80 -1.16 -8.38
C GLU A 167 17.99 0.31 -7.94
N ILE A 168 19.00 0.59 -7.11
CA ILE A 168 19.29 1.95 -6.63
C ILE A 168 19.59 2.89 -7.82
N ASN A 169 20.38 2.43 -8.80
CA ASN A 169 20.69 3.22 -9.99
C ASN A 169 19.43 3.53 -10.81
N HIS A 170 18.51 2.57 -10.94
CA HIS A 170 17.22 2.80 -11.59
C HIS A 170 16.41 3.90 -10.91
N VAL A 171 16.35 3.87 -9.57
CA VAL A 171 15.68 4.91 -8.78
C VAL A 171 16.38 6.26 -8.94
N LEU A 172 17.71 6.31 -8.84
CA LEU A 172 18.48 7.55 -8.97
C LEU A 172 18.28 8.21 -10.34
N ASN A 173 18.23 7.44 -11.42
CA ASN A 173 18.02 7.98 -12.77
C ASN A 173 16.67 8.71 -12.92
N THR A 174 15.65 8.28 -12.19
CA THR A 174 14.29 8.84 -12.31
C THR A 174 13.99 9.87 -11.22
N PHE A 175 14.43 9.61 -9.99
CA PHE A 175 14.04 10.37 -8.80
C PHE A 175 15.00 11.53 -8.47
N SER A 176 16.28 11.46 -8.86
CA SER A 176 17.30 12.42 -8.42
C SER A 176 17.04 13.86 -8.88
N THR A 177 16.72 14.07 -10.16
CA THR A 177 16.52 15.40 -10.73
C THR A 177 15.27 16.09 -10.15
N PRO A 178 14.09 15.44 -10.11
CA PRO A 178 12.91 16.01 -9.44
C PRO A 178 13.13 16.27 -7.95
N TYR A 179 13.85 15.39 -7.26
CA TYR A 179 14.13 15.54 -5.84
C TYR A 179 15.02 16.76 -5.56
N LEU A 180 16.08 16.97 -6.35
CA LEU A 180 16.95 18.13 -6.22
C LEU A 180 16.21 19.43 -6.52
N ALA A 181 15.37 19.45 -7.56
CA ALA A 181 14.58 20.63 -7.93
C ALA A 181 13.57 21.07 -6.84
N LEU A 182 13.25 20.21 -5.87
CA LEU A 182 12.41 20.57 -4.71
C LEU A 182 13.20 21.22 -3.56
N LEU A 183 14.53 21.11 -3.58
CA LEU A 183 15.42 21.66 -2.54
C LEU A 183 16.00 23.04 -2.92
N GLU A 184 15.85 23.44 -4.18
CA GLU A 184 16.22 24.75 -4.72
C GLU A 184 15.09 25.78 -4.55
#